data_AF-A0A2W4IMZ1-F1
#
_entry.id   AF-A0A2W4IMZ1-F1
#
_cell.length_a   1.000
_cell.length_b   1.000
_cell.length_c   1.000
_cell.angle_alpha   90.00
_cell.angle_beta   90.00
_cell.angle_gamma   90.00
#
_symmetry.space_group_name_H-M   'P 1'
#
loop_
_entity.id
_entity.type
_entity.pdbx_description
1 polymer ?
#
loop_
_entity_poly.entity_id
_entity_poly.type
_entity_poly.pdbx_seq_one_letter_code
_entity_poly.pdbx_strand_id
1 'polypeptide(L)'
;MIALADIVAHICLRAGLSPADYDVSDLEGIEIQGYVITRSVTARAALEPLRMVGLFDIVESDGKLKFVRRGGAAVATLTAEDLGAHVVGRDDDRRQPAVVTRKLQDVELPRQIRLRFPSYDRDYEMGEQLSPVRMDTASVNDVTVEVPVVLTDDRAAKIAEIMFREAWASRWTYQFALDLGWHRLEPGDAVLLPVSGRVQRVRIVTIADEALVVRRVEAVRDDDGSYV
;
A
#
# COMPACT_ATOMS: atom_id res chain seq x y z
N MET A 1 5.47 12.95 21.51
CA MET A 1 5.21 12.38 20.17
C MET A 1 6.55 12.15 19.51
N ILE A 2 6.67 11.08 18.72
CA ILE A 2 7.91 10.70 18.05
C ILE A 2 7.58 10.59 16.56
N ALA A 3 8.47 11.09 15.69
CA ALA A 3 8.29 10.95 14.26
C ALA A 3 8.40 9.49 13.85
N LEU A 4 7.51 9.06 12.96
CA LEU A 4 7.51 7.71 12.42
C LEU A 4 8.82 7.43 11.66
N ALA A 5 9.34 8.45 10.97
CA ALA A 5 10.64 8.40 10.30
C ALA A 5 11.77 7.97 11.25
N ASP A 6 11.82 8.52 12.47
CA ASP A 6 12.86 8.19 13.45
C ASP A 6 12.77 6.73 13.91
N ILE A 7 11.54 6.23 14.12
CA ILE A 7 11.31 4.86 14.56
C ILE A 7 11.70 3.87 13.46
N VAL A 8 11.32 4.16 12.21
CA VAL A 8 11.69 3.35 11.05
C VAL A 8 13.20 3.36 10.84
N ALA A 9 13.83 4.54 10.87
CA ALA A 9 15.28 4.66 10.76
C ALA A 9 16.00 3.87 11.87
N HIS A 10 15.52 3.94 13.11
CA HIS A 10 16.07 3.16 14.22
C HIS A 10 15.94 1.64 14.00
N ILE A 11 14.83 1.16 13.43
CA ILE A 11 14.68 -0.26 13.05
C ILE A 11 15.67 -0.65 11.96
N CYS A 12 15.86 0.19 10.93
CA CYS A 12 16.84 -0.03 9.86
C CYS A 12 18.27 -0.11 10.39
N LEU A 13 18.67 0.83 11.25
CA LEU A 13 19.99 0.83 11.91
C LEU A 13 20.21 -0.46 12.73
N ARG A 14 19.20 -0.89 13.49
CA ARG A 14 19.27 -2.15 14.26
C ARG A 14 19.33 -3.39 13.38
N ALA A 15 18.85 -3.31 12.14
CA ALA A 15 18.96 -4.37 11.15
C ALA A 15 20.34 -4.42 10.47
N GLY A 16 21.23 -3.46 10.77
CA GLY A 16 22.57 -3.36 10.19
C GLY A 16 22.65 -2.50 8.92
N LEU A 17 21.59 -1.78 8.57
CA LEU A 17 21.61 -0.81 7.46
C LEU A 17 22.26 0.50 7.94
N SER A 18 23.00 1.15 7.05
CA SER A 18 23.52 2.50 7.27
C SER A 18 22.49 3.55 6.83
N PRO A 19 22.60 4.81 7.29
CA PRO A 19 21.74 5.89 6.81
C PRO A 19 21.81 6.15 5.30
N ALA A 20 22.82 5.61 4.60
CA ALA A 20 22.92 5.71 3.15
C ALA A 20 22.02 4.69 2.42
N ASP A 21 21.59 3.62 3.09
CA ASP A 21 20.88 2.48 2.51
C ASP A 21 19.35 2.65 2.54
N TYR A 22 18.83 3.68 3.21
CA TYR A 22 17.40 3.92 3.34
C TYR A 22 17.04 5.41 3.26
N ASP A 23 15.79 5.68 2.88
CA ASP A 23 15.21 7.02 2.81
C ASP A 23 13.83 7.01 3.49
N VAL A 24 13.73 7.76 4.59
CA VAL A 24 12.52 7.92 5.42
C VAL A 24 11.94 9.33 5.34
N SER A 25 12.43 10.17 4.43
CA SER A 25 12.06 11.59 4.34
C SER A 25 10.55 11.79 4.16
N ASP A 26 9.89 10.90 3.42
CA ASP A 26 8.45 10.99 3.22
C ASP A 26 7.65 10.66 4.50
N LEU A 27 8.25 10.07 5.53
CA LEU A 27 7.59 9.76 6.80
C LEU A 27 7.70 10.87 7.86
N GLU A 28 8.46 11.94 7.62
CA GLU A 28 8.76 12.98 8.62
C GLU A 28 7.52 13.70 9.15
N GLY A 29 6.45 13.79 8.36
CA GLY A 29 5.19 14.43 8.75
C GLY A 29 4.22 13.55 9.55
N ILE A 30 4.59 12.31 9.87
CA ILE A 30 3.72 11.38 10.61
C ILE A 30 4.29 11.19 12.01
N GLU A 31 3.47 11.49 13.02
CA GLU A 31 3.83 11.31 14.42
C GLU A 31 2.98 10.22 15.07
N ILE A 32 3.59 9.47 15.98
CA ILE A 32 2.91 8.49 16.84
C ILE A 32 3.30 8.70 18.31
N GLN A 33 2.44 8.24 19.22
CA GLN A 33 2.63 8.41 20.66
C GLN A 33 3.66 7.42 21.21
N GLY A 34 3.77 6.23 20.61
CA GLY A 34 4.74 5.23 21.00
C GLY A 34 4.60 3.95 20.17
N TYR A 35 5.64 3.11 20.22
CA TYR A 35 5.65 1.81 19.55
C TYR A 35 6.37 0.80 20.43
N VAL A 36 5.78 -0.38 20.61
CA VAL A 36 6.30 -1.40 21.53
C VAL A 36 6.64 -2.68 20.78
N ILE A 37 7.88 -3.13 20.92
CA ILE A 37 8.33 -4.44 20.48
C ILE A 37 8.65 -5.28 21.73
N THR A 38 7.75 -6.21 22.08
CA THR A 38 7.86 -7.00 23.32
C THR A 38 8.74 -8.25 23.21
N ARG A 39 9.02 -8.71 22.00
CA ARG A 39 9.82 -9.91 21.72
C ARG A 39 10.79 -9.67 20.58
N SER A 40 11.83 -10.48 20.50
CA SER A 40 12.73 -10.45 19.34
C SER A 40 11.96 -10.83 18.08
N VAL A 41 11.92 -9.92 17.11
CA VAL A 41 11.30 -10.10 15.80
C VAL A 41 12.26 -9.61 14.72
N THR A 42 12.04 -10.05 13.48
CA THR A 42 12.79 -9.52 12.34
C THR A 42 12.45 -8.05 12.11
N ALA A 43 13.36 -7.29 11.50
CA ALA A 43 13.12 -5.88 11.15
C ALA A 43 11.85 -5.72 10.30
N ARG A 44 11.64 -6.62 9.32
CA ARG A 44 10.42 -6.66 8.50
C ARG A 44 9.15 -6.80 9.37
N ALA A 45 9.15 -7.72 10.33
CA ALA A 45 8.01 -7.91 11.22
C ALA A 45 7.78 -6.71 12.16
N ALA A 46 8.83 -5.97 12.53
CA ALA A 46 8.70 -4.72 13.29
C ALA A 46 8.16 -3.55 12.43
N LEU A 47 8.46 -3.53 11.13
CA LEU A 47 7.97 -2.50 10.23
C LEU A 47 6.49 -2.71 9.83
N GLU A 48 6.01 -3.95 9.86
CA GLU A 48 4.65 -4.28 9.40
C GLU A 48 3.53 -3.50 10.14
N PRO A 49 3.51 -3.40 11.49
CA PRO A 49 2.50 -2.59 12.16
C PRO A 49 2.62 -1.09 11.89
N LEU A 50 3.86 -0.60 11.73
CA LEU A 50 4.12 0.79 11.39
C LEU A 50 3.61 1.12 9.99
N ARG A 51 3.75 0.18 9.05
CA ARG A 51 3.24 0.28 7.69
C ARG A 51 1.71 0.43 7.66
N MET A 52 1.02 -0.38 8.47
CA MET A 52 -0.44 -0.34 8.59
C MET A 52 -0.95 0.98 9.18
N VAL A 53 -0.26 1.54 10.17
CA VAL A 53 -0.65 2.79 10.85
C VAL A 53 -0.23 4.04 10.07
N GLY A 54 0.97 4.00 9.49
CA GLY A 54 1.57 5.09 8.74
C GLY A 54 1.15 5.14 7.27
N LEU A 55 0.44 4.11 6.79
CA LEU A 55 -0.10 4.01 5.44
C LEU A 55 0.98 4.27 4.38
N PHE A 56 2.11 3.58 4.49
CA PHE A 56 3.22 3.70 3.56
C PHE A 56 3.54 2.35 2.90
N ASP A 57 4.30 2.39 1.82
CA ASP A 57 4.91 1.23 1.17
C ASP A 57 6.43 1.26 1.34
N ILE A 58 7.05 0.09 1.23
CA ILE A 58 8.51 -0.07 1.33
C ILE A 58 8.97 -0.57 -0.02
N VAL A 59 9.81 0.20 -0.69
CA VAL A 59 10.21 -0.03 -2.07
C VAL A 59 11.73 0.03 -2.15
N GLU A 60 12.32 -0.86 -2.93
CA GLU A 60 13.74 -0.77 -3.26
C GLU A 60 13.89 0.06 -4.53
N SER A 61 14.64 1.15 -4.44
CA SER A 61 14.84 2.11 -5.51
C SER A 61 16.29 2.55 -5.51
N ASP A 62 16.99 2.36 -6.64
CA ASP A 62 18.41 2.68 -6.81
C ASP A 62 19.32 2.14 -5.70
N GLY A 63 19.05 0.91 -5.23
CA GLY A 63 19.80 0.26 -4.16
C GLY A 63 19.55 0.83 -2.75
N LYS A 64 18.51 1.64 -2.58
CA LYS A 64 18.04 2.16 -1.29
C LYS A 64 16.63 1.69 -0.98
N LEU A 65 16.35 1.45 0.30
CA LEU A 65 14.99 1.22 0.78
C LEU A 65 14.29 2.57 1.01
N LYS A 66 13.34 2.91 0.15
CA LYS A 66 12.50 4.09 0.31
C LYS A 66 11.20 3.71 1.03
N PHE A 67 10.79 4.56 1.96
CA PHE A 67 9.53 4.44 2.68
C PHE A 67 8.56 5.51 2.18
N VAL A 68 7.65 5.14 1.28
CA VAL A 68 6.83 6.07 0.51
C VAL A 68 5.40 6.06 1.04
N ARG A 69 4.87 7.21 1.41
CA ARG A 69 3.48 7.34 1.86
C ARG A 69 2.50 7.08 0.73
N ARG A 70 1.42 6.38 1.04
CA ARG A 70 0.29 6.19 0.14
C ARG A 70 -0.56 7.45 0.07
N GLY A 71 -1.33 7.57 -1.02
CA GLY A 71 -2.17 8.75 -1.28
C GLY A 71 -1.45 9.93 -1.95
N GLY A 72 -0.19 9.76 -2.37
CA GLY A 72 0.53 10.75 -3.17
C GLY A 72 -0.09 11.00 -4.56
N ALA A 73 0.30 12.08 -5.22
CA ALA A 73 -0.16 12.39 -6.57
C ALA A 73 0.18 11.28 -7.59
N ALA A 74 -0.60 11.17 -8.65
CA ALA A 74 -0.26 10.23 -9.72
C ALA A 74 1.02 10.71 -10.43
N VAL A 75 2.01 9.82 -10.55
CA VAL A 75 3.32 10.13 -11.13
C VAL A 75 3.33 10.05 -12.66
N ALA A 76 2.36 9.35 -13.23
CA ALA A 76 2.26 9.13 -14.68
C ALA A 76 0.82 8.96 -15.15
N THR A 77 0.59 9.29 -16.43
CA THR A 77 -0.63 8.95 -17.16
C THR A 77 -0.27 8.03 -18.31
N LEU A 78 -0.79 6.80 -18.27
CA LEU A 78 -0.59 5.81 -19.32
C LEU A 78 -1.64 6.03 -20.42
N THR A 79 -1.25 5.79 -21.67
CA THR A 79 -2.14 5.79 -22.83
C THR A 79 -2.36 4.35 -23.32
N ALA A 80 -3.27 4.15 -24.27
CA ALA A 80 -3.49 2.83 -24.85
C ALA A 80 -2.27 2.30 -25.63
N GLU A 81 -1.42 3.19 -26.12
CA GLU A 81 -0.20 2.84 -26.89
C GLU A 81 0.94 2.36 -25.98
N ASP A 82 0.93 2.77 -24.71
CA ASP A 82 1.92 2.35 -23.72
C ASP A 82 1.72 0.91 -23.21
N LEU A 83 0.55 0.33 -23.52
CA LEU A 83 0.09 -0.96 -22.99
C LEU A 83 0.28 -2.09 -24.00
N GLY A 84 0.49 -3.31 -23.48
CA GLY A 84 0.55 -4.51 -24.31
C GLY A 84 1.94 -4.79 -24.88
N ALA A 85 2.99 -4.29 -24.20
CA ALA A 85 4.36 -4.67 -24.51
C ALA A 85 4.52 -6.20 -24.43
N HIS A 86 5.16 -6.78 -25.43
CA HIS A 86 5.37 -8.22 -25.56
C HIS A 86 6.75 -8.51 -26.16
N VAL A 87 7.27 -9.70 -25.89
CA VAL A 87 8.55 -10.15 -26.45
C VAL A 87 8.32 -10.67 -27.87
N VAL A 88 8.98 -10.06 -28.85
CA VAL A 88 8.92 -10.50 -30.26
C VAL A 88 9.45 -11.94 -30.38
N GLY A 89 8.67 -12.84 -30.98
CA GLY A 89 9.11 -14.21 -31.31
C GLY A 89 8.77 -15.30 -30.28
N ARG A 90 7.97 -15.02 -29.24
CA ARG A 90 7.24 -16.08 -28.51
C ARG A 90 5.87 -16.30 -29.15
N ASP A 91 5.38 -17.55 -29.14
CA ASP A 91 4.03 -17.99 -29.59
C ASP A 91 2.82 -17.29 -28.91
N ASP A 92 3.10 -16.32 -28.05
CA ASP A 92 2.12 -15.45 -27.39
C ASP A 92 1.76 -14.23 -28.27
N ASP A 93 1.83 -14.42 -29.59
CA ASP A 93 1.40 -13.46 -30.62
C ASP A 93 -0.14 -13.28 -30.66
N ARG A 94 -0.84 -13.95 -29.73
CA ARG A 94 -2.23 -13.67 -29.41
C ARG A 94 -2.26 -12.36 -28.67
N ARG A 95 -2.85 -11.33 -29.29
CA ARG A 95 -3.19 -10.03 -28.69
C ARG A 95 -3.78 -10.24 -27.29
N GLN A 96 -2.93 -10.24 -26.25
CA GLN A 96 -3.38 -10.22 -24.88
C GLN A 96 -4.17 -8.93 -24.69
N PRO A 97 -5.26 -8.97 -23.92
CA PRO A 97 -5.97 -7.74 -23.60
C PRO A 97 -4.99 -6.76 -22.96
N ALA A 98 -4.97 -5.51 -23.45
CA ALA A 98 -4.04 -4.47 -22.99
C ALA A 98 -4.09 -4.28 -21.46
N VAL A 99 -5.25 -4.55 -20.85
CA VAL A 99 -5.44 -4.62 -19.40
C VAL A 99 -6.35 -5.82 -19.07
N VAL A 100 -5.87 -6.72 -18.22
CA VAL A 100 -6.68 -7.76 -17.58
C VAL A 100 -7.23 -7.17 -16.28
N THR A 101 -8.55 -7.13 -16.14
CA THR A 101 -9.22 -6.64 -14.94
C THR A 101 -9.81 -7.80 -14.15
N ARG A 102 -9.51 -7.88 -12.85
CA ARG A 102 -10.11 -8.84 -11.93
C ARG A 102 -10.81 -8.11 -10.78
N LYS A 103 -12.00 -8.59 -10.45
CA LYS A 103 -12.81 -8.09 -9.35
C LYS A 103 -12.89 -9.15 -8.25
N LEU A 104 -12.53 -8.78 -7.03
CA LEU A 104 -12.74 -9.62 -5.85
C LEU A 104 -14.23 -9.68 -5.49
N GLN A 105 -14.70 -10.83 -4.99
CA GLN A 105 -16.11 -10.97 -4.61
C GLN A 105 -16.40 -10.21 -3.33
N ASP A 106 -17.61 -9.65 -3.23
CA ASP A 106 -17.98 -8.82 -2.09
C ASP A 106 -17.98 -9.63 -0.77
N VAL A 107 -18.19 -10.95 -0.81
CA VAL A 107 -18.12 -11.83 0.37
C VAL A 107 -16.71 -11.97 0.96
N GLU A 108 -15.68 -11.74 0.15
CA GLU A 108 -14.28 -11.82 0.58
C GLU A 108 -13.80 -10.50 1.23
N LEU A 109 -14.52 -9.40 1.00
CA LEU A 109 -14.18 -8.09 1.53
C LEU A 109 -14.62 -7.93 2.99
N PRO A 110 -13.97 -7.06 3.78
CA PRO A 110 -14.37 -6.82 5.16
C PRO A 110 -15.73 -6.11 5.22
N ARG A 111 -16.65 -6.63 6.03
CA ARG A 111 -17.88 -5.95 6.43
C ARG A 111 -17.57 -4.81 7.40
N GLN A 112 -16.66 -5.08 8.34
CA GLN A 112 -16.18 -4.15 9.35
C GLN A 112 -14.74 -4.49 9.72
N ILE A 113 -13.93 -3.46 9.98
CA ILE A 113 -12.58 -3.60 10.52
C ILE A 113 -12.60 -3.10 11.96
N ARG A 114 -12.08 -3.93 12.86
CA ARG A 114 -11.85 -3.62 14.27
C ARG A 114 -10.36 -3.41 14.50
N LEU A 115 -9.95 -2.19 14.82
CA LEU A 115 -8.58 -1.86 15.15
C LEU A 115 -8.38 -1.86 16.66
N ARG A 116 -7.50 -2.73 17.15
CA ARG A 116 -7.08 -2.80 18.55
C ARG A 116 -5.68 -2.22 18.72
N PHE A 117 -5.52 -1.33 19.69
CA PHE A 117 -4.29 -0.56 19.91
C PHE A 117 -4.20 -0.10 21.38
N PRO A 118 -2.99 0.08 21.95
CA PRO A 118 -2.84 0.78 23.21
C PRO A 118 -3.28 2.25 23.06
N SER A 119 -4.30 2.67 23.81
CA SER A 119 -4.88 4.01 23.67
C SER A 119 -4.17 5.01 24.57
N TYR A 120 -3.65 6.08 23.98
CA TYR A 120 -3.06 7.19 24.75
C TYR A 120 -4.10 7.90 25.62
N ASP A 121 -5.34 7.98 25.16
CA ASP A 121 -6.43 8.71 25.83
C ASP A 121 -7.03 7.91 27.01
N ARG A 122 -6.70 6.63 27.12
CA ARG A 122 -7.11 5.72 28.21
C ARG A 122 -5.91 5.13 28.97
N ASP A 123 -4.90 5.95 29.27
CA ASP A 123 -3.74 5.53 30.07
C ASP A 123 -3.06 4.24 29.59
N TYR A 124 -2.94 4.07 28.26
CA TYR A 124 -2.36 2.92 27.58
C TYR A 124 -3.14 1.60 27.72
N GLU A 125 -4.39 1.64 28.20
CA GLU A 125 -5.28 0.48 28.13
C GLU A 125 -5.57 0.08 26.68
N MET A 126 -5.88 -1.20 26.50
CA MET A 126 -6.20 -1.73 25.17
C MET A 126 -7.52 -1.12 24.67
N GLY A 127 -7.39 -0.24 23.69
CA GLY A 127 -8.48 0.40 22.99
C GLY A 127 -8.99 -0.39 21.80
N GLU A 128 -10.18 -0.02 21.37
CA GLU A 128 -10.81 -0.56 20.18
C GLU A 128 -11.52 0.57 19.42
N GLN A 129 -11.25 0.67 18.12
CA GLN A 129 -11.98 1.54 17.21
C GLN A 129 -12.50 0.73 16.04
N LEU A 130 -13.70 1.07 15.57
CA LEU A 130 -14.39 0.37 14.50
C LEU A 130 -14.42 1.23 13.25
N SER A 131 -14.17 0.62 12.10
CA SER A 131 -14.42 1.26 10.81
C SER A 131 -15.92 1.47 10.58
N PRO A 132 -16.30 2.31 9.60
CA PRO A 132 -17.66 2.33 9.08
C PRO A 132 -18.10 0.92 8.65
N VAL A 133 -19.41 0.67 8.71
CA VAL A 133 -20.03 -0.56 8.23
C VAL A 133 -20.73 -0.28 6.91
N ARG A 134 -20.54 -1.17 5.94
CA ARG A 134 -21.32 -1.15 4.71
C ARG A 134 -22.58 -1.99 4.90
N MET A 135 -23.73 -1.33 4.97
CA MET A 135 -25.03 -1.99 5.26
C MET A 135 -25.65 -2.67 4.04
N ASP A 136 -25.19 -2.35 2.83
CA ASP A 136 -25.75 -2.80 1.54
C ASP A 136 -24.97 -3.95 0.89
N THR A 137 -24.05 -4.59 1.61
CA THR A 137 -23.22 -5.68 1.08
C THR A 137 -23.57 -7.05 1.66
N ALA A 138 -23.32 -8.10 0.88
CA ALA A 138 -23.41 -9.49 1.32
C ALA A 138 -22.22 -9.93 2.20
N SER A 139 -21.22 -9.06 2.42
CA SER A 139 -20.12 -9.39 3.32
C SER A 139 -20.59 -9.56 4.76
N VAL A 140 -20.16 -10.64 5.38
CA VAL A 140 -20.31 -10.95 6.81
C VAL A 140 -18.96 -11.04 7.53
N ASN A 141 -17.88 -10.61 6.87
CA ASN A 141 -16.52 -10.82 7.34
C ASN A 141 -16.06 -9.67 8.25
N ASP A 142 -16.00 -9.91 9.56
CA ASP A 142 -15.46 -8.95 10.52
C ASP A 142 -13.97 -9.23 10.76
N VAL A 143 -13.13 -8.26 10.43
CA VAL A 143 -11.67 -8.40 10.51
C VAL A 143 -11.16 -7.66 11.73
N THR A 144 -10.42 -8.33 12.60
CA THR A 144 -9.72 -7.68 13.73
C THR A 144 -8.25 -7.51 13.38
N VAL A 145 -7.76 -6.28 13.46
CA VAL A 145 -6.36 -5.89 13.28
C VAL A 145 -5.84 -5.37 14.62
N GLU A 146 -4.74 -5.92 15.10
CA GLU A 146 -4.12 -5.51 16.36
C GLU A 146 -2.73 -4.94 16.07
N VAL A 147 -2.48 -3.70 16.53
CA VAL A 147 -1.20 -3.01 16.32
C VAL A 147 -0.59 -2.61 17.66
N PRO A 148 0.69 -2.93 17.93
CA PRO A 148 1.37 -2.51 19.15
C PRO A 148 1.91 -1.07 19.03
N VAL A 149 1.11 -0.17 18.44
CA VAL A 149 1.40 1.25 18.25
C VAL A 149 0.45 2.04 19.13
N VAL A 150 0.99 2.89 19.99
CA VAL A 150 0.18 3.77 20.83
C VAL A 150 -0.40 4.88 19.95
N LEU A 151 -1.73 5.02 19.98
CA LEU A 151 -2.48 5.98 19.18
C LEU A 151 -3.50 6.72 20.07
N THR A 152 -3.91 7.91 19.66
CA THR A 152 -5.16 8.50 20.15
C THR A 152 -6.36 7.81 19.52
N ASP A 153 -7.49 7.83 20.21
CA ASP A 153 -8.73 7.20 19.75
C ASP A 153 -9.19 7.80 18.40
N ASP A 154 -9.08 9.12 18.22
CA ASP A 154 -9.41 9.80 16.96
C ASP A 154 -8.51 9.36 15.80
N ARG A 155 -7.21 9.19 16.05
CA ARG A 155 -6.27 8.76 15.01
C ARG A 155 -6.53 7.31 14.63
N ALA A 156 -6.80 6.45 15.61
CA ALA A 156 -7.13 5.05 15.37
C ALA A 156 -8.45 4.89 14.60
N ALA A 157 -9.48 5.69 14.90
CA ALA A 157 -10.73 5.69 14.14
C ALA A 157 -10.51 6.05 12.66
N LYS A 158 -9.71 7.11 12.40
CA LYS A 158 -9.32 7.48 11.03
C LYS A 158 -8.57 6.35 10.32
N ILE A 159 -7.59 5.72 10.98
CA ILE A 159 -6.84 4.62 10.39
C ILE A 159 -7.76 3.44 10.04
N ALA A 160 -8.66 3.04 10.94
CA ALA A 160 -9.62 1.97 10.69
C ALA A 160 -10.53 2.28 9.49
N GLU A 161 -10.96 3.54 9.36
CA GLU A 161 -11.72 4.00 8.20
C GLU A 161 -10.91 3.95 6.90
N ILE A 162 -9.65 4.40 6.90
CA ILE A 162 -8.77 4.35 5.72
C ILE A 162 -8.53 2.90 5.29
N MET A 163 -8.20 2.01 6.23
CA MET A 163 -8.03 0.58 5.95
C MET A 163 -9.29 -0.03 5.31
N PHE A 164 -10.47 0.36 5.80
CA PHE A 164 -11.73 -0.11 5.25
C PHE A 164 -11.96 0.40 3.82
N ARG A 165 -11.77 1.70 3.58
CA ARG A 165 -11.88 2.29 2.24
C ARG A 165 -10.88 1.68 1.27
N GLU A 166 -9.63 1.49 1.69
CA GLU A 166 -8.56 0.88 0.89
C GLU A 166 -8.91 -0.57 0.49
N ALA A 167 -9.40 -1.38 1.44
CA ALA A 167 -9.80 -2.76 1.16
C ALA A 167 -10.92 -2.82 0.10
N TRP A 168 -11.89 -1.91 0.19
CA TRP A 168 -12.99 -1.83 -0.79
C TRP A 168 -12.58 -1.24 -2.14
N ALA A 169 -11.68 -0.25 -2.14
CA ALA A 169 -11.11 0.33 -3.36
C ALA A 169 -10.31 -0.75 -4.12
N SER A 170 -9.44 -1.46 -3.41
CA SER A 170 -8.56 -2.52 -3.91
C SER A 170 -9.30 -3.79 -4.39
N ARG A 171 -10.63 -3.82 -4.33
CA ARG A 171 -11.47 -4.88 -4.94
C ARG A 171 -11.15 -5.08 -6.41
N TRP A 172 -10.79 -4.02 -7.12
CA TRP A 172 -10.40 -4.08 -8.52
C TRP A 172 -8.88 -4.17 -8.65
N THR A 173 -8.43 -5.21 -9.31
CA THR A 173 -7.02 -5.48 -9.64
C THR A 173 -6.86 -5.41 -11.15
N TYR A 174 -5.74 -4.87 -11.59
CA TYR A 174 -5.39 -4.69 -12.99
C TYR A 174 -4.03 -5.31 -13.25
N GLN A 175 -3.93 -6.09 -14.31
CA GLN A 175 -2.68 -6.63 -14.80
C GLN A 175 -2.46 -6.15 -16.22
N PHE A 176 -1.30 -5.57 -16.48
CA PHE A 176 -0.94 -5.03 -17.79
C PHE A 176 0.58 -5.12 -18.00
N ALA A 177 1.01 -4.91 -19.24
CA ALA A 177 2.41 -4.96 -19.61
C ALA A 177 2.84 -3.61 -20.18
N LEU A 178 3.97 -3.09 -19.69
CA LEU A 178 4.62 -1.87 -20.15
C LEU A 178 5.96 -2.19 -20.81
N ASP A 179 6.44 -1.27 -21.64
CA ASP A 179 7.79 -1.33 -22.19
C ASP A 179 8.84 -0.76 -21.19
N LEU A 180 10.10 -0.78 -21.61
CA LEU A 180 11.23 -0.20 -20.87
C LEU A 180 11.18 1.33 -20.76
N GLY A 181 10.41 2.03 -21.58
CA GLY A 181 10.25 3.48 -21.51
C GLY A 181 9.73 3.90 -20.13
N TRP A 182 8.96 3.03 -19.49
CA TRP A 182 8.39 3.21 -18.17
C TRP A 182 9.25 2.67 -17.02
N HIS A 183 10.56 2.44 -17.20
CA HIS A 183 11.46 1.91 -16.16
C HIS A 183 11.46 2.70 -14.84
N ARG A 184 11.12 4.00 -14.88
CA ARG A 184 11.04 4.86 -13.69
C ARG A 184 9.88 4.53 -12.77
N LEU A 185 8.87 3.80 -13.24
CA LEU A 185 7.77 3.37 -12.40
C LEU A 185 8.23 2.28 -11.42
N GLU A 186 7.87 2.44 -10.17
CA GLU A 186 8.22 1.55 -9.08
C GLU A 186 6.94 1.01 -8.40
N PRO A 187 7.02 -0.13 -7.70
CA PRO A 187 5.96 -0.51 -6.77
C PRO A 187 5.64 0.64 -5.81
N GLY A 188 4.39 0.81 -5.41
CA GLY A 188 3.94 1.93 -4.58
C GLY A 188 3.53 3.18 -5.37
N ASP A 189 3.97 3.34 -6.62
CA ASP A 189 3.60 4.48 -7.44
C ASP A 189 2.12 4.46 -7.83
N ALA A 190 1.50 5.63 -7.82
CA ALA A 190 0.16 5.83 -8.36
C ALA A 190 0.23 6.30 -9.81
N VAL A 191 -0.54 5.66 -10.69
CA VAL A 191 -0.62 6.00 -12.12
C VAL A 191 -2.07 6.11 -12.56
N LEU A 192 -2.29 6.88 -13.62
CA LEU A 192 -3.58 6.98 -14.30
C LEU A 192 -3.61 5.96 -15.45
N LEU A 193 -4.45 4.94 -15.32
CA LEU A 193 -4.57 3.82 -16.25
C LEU A 193 -5.87 3.93 -17.08
N PRO A 194 -5.82 3.85 -18.43
CA PRO A 194 -7.02 3.81 -19.26
C PRO A 194 -7.63 2.41 -19.23
N VAL A 195 -8.75 2.26 -18.53
CA VAL A 195 -9.50 1.01 -18.40
C VAL A 195 -10.88 1.18 -19.03
N SER A 196 -11.15 0.44 -20.11
CA SER A 196 -12.47 0.41 -20.78
C SER A 196 -13.04 1.81 -21.10
N GLY A 197 -12.17 2.69 -21.61
CA GLY A 197 -12.55 4.06 -22.01
C GLY A 197 -12.67 5.07 -20.86
N ARG A 198 -12.30 4.70 -19.62
CA ARG A 198 -12.21 5.61 -18.48
C ARG A 198 -10.80 5.59 -17.91
N VAL A 199 -10.31 6.76 -17.52
CA VAL A 199 -9.06 6.87 -16.77
C VAL A 199 -9.34 6.55 -15.31
N GLN A 200 -8.59 5.61 -14.75
CA GLN A 200 -8.69 5.18 -13.36
C GLN A 200 -7.36 5.34 -12.67
N ARG A 201 -7.37 5.86 -11.44
CA ARG A 201 -6.19 5.88 -10.59
C ARG A 201 -5.94 4.47 -10.06
N VAL A 202 -4.71 3.99 -10.23
CA VAL A 202 -4.27 2.69 -9.74
C VAL A 202 -2.92 2.84 -9.07
N ARG A 203 -2.68 2.07 -8.01
CA ARG A 203 -1.37 1.97 -7.34
C ARG A 203 -0.71 0.67 -7.72
N ILE A 204 0.55 0.75 -8.15
CA ILE A 204 1.33 -0.41 -8.54
C ILE A 204 1.69 -1.21 -7.27
N VAL A 205 1.41 -2.52 -7.28
CA VAL A 205 1.72 -3.41 -6.16
C VAL A 205 2.98 -4.21 -6.46
N THR A 206 3.07 -4.75 -7.67
CA THR A 206 4.18 -5.61 -8.10
C THR A 206 4.58 -5.26 -9.52
N ILE A 207 5.88 -5.25 -9.78
CA ILE A 207 6.44 -5.20 -11.12
C ILE A 207 7.37 -6.41 -11.28
N ALA A 208 7.18 -7.16 -12.36
CA ALA A 208 8.06 -8.26 -12.76
C ALA A 208 8.61 -7.98 -14.15
N ASP A 209 9.93 -7.76 -14.24
CA ASP A 209 10.61 -7.51 -15.50
C ASP A 209 10.94 -8.85 -16.19
N GLU A 210 10.46 -9.01 -17.43
CA GLU A 210 10.66 -10.20 -18.26
C GLU A 210 11.56 -9.85 -19.46
N ALA A 211 12.59 -10.69 -19.67
CA ALA A 211 13.54 -10.59 -20.78
C ALA A 211 14.20 -9.19 -20.94
N LEU A 212 14.23 -8.40 -19.87
CA LEU A 212 14.71 -7.02 -19.84
C LEU A 212 14.02 -6.08 -20.84
N VAL A 213 12.85 -6.44 -21.39
CA VAL A 213 12.17 -5.63 -22.41
C VAL A 213 10.69 -5.38 -22.09
N VAL A 214 10.09 -6.20 -21.23
CA VAL A 214 8.69 -6.10 -20.84
C VAL A 214 8.60 -6.02 -19.33
N ARG A 215 7.83 -5.06 -18.82
CA ARG A 215 7.51 -4.93 -17.40
C ARG A 215 6.07 -5.38 -17.18
N ARG A 216 5.87 -6.51 -16.50
CA ARG A 216 4.54 -6.98 -16.11
C ARG A 216 4.15 -6.32 -14.80
N VAL A 217 3.06 -5.57 -14.82
CA VAL A 217 2.61 -4.74 -13.71
C VAL A 217 1.31 -5.32 -13.17
N GLU A 218 1.26 -5.51 -11.85
CA GLU A 218 0.04 -5.73 -11.10
C GLU A 218 -0.26 -4.49 -10.27
N ALA A 219 -1.45 -3.93 -10.46
CA ALA A 219 -1.90 -2.72 -9.78
C ALA A 219 -3.28 -2.94 -9.15
N VAL A 220 -3.54 -2.24 -8.05
CA VAL A 220 -4.86 -2.17 -7.42
C VAL A 220 -5.49 -0.83 -7.70
N ARG A 221 -6.81 -0.77 -7.77
CA ARG A 221 -7.51 0.51 -7.78
C ARG A 221 -7.20 1.26 -6.49
N ASP A 222 -6.82 2.51 -6.65
CA ASP A 222 -6.48 3.41 -5.56
C ASP A 222 -7.36 4.66 -5.62
N ASP A 223 -7.58 5.30 -4.47
CA ASP A 223 -8.36 6.52 -4.35
C ASP A 223 -7.61 7.48 -3.41
N ASP A 224 -7.19 8.64 -3.92
CA ASP A 224 -6.36 9.58 -3.16
C ASP A 224 -7.12 10.16 -1.96
N GLY A 225 -8.42 10.42 -2.13
CA GLY A 225 -9.33 10.84 -1.05
C GLY A 225 -9.50 9.80 0.06
N SER A 226 -9.03 8.57 -0.13
CA SER A 226 -9.06 7.55 0.93
C SER A 226 -7.98 7.74 1.97
N TYR A 227 -6.93 8.55 1.75
CA TYR A 227 -5.80 8.71 2.67
C TYR A 227 -5.80 10.05 3.45
N VAL A 228 -6.78 10.92 3.20
CA VAL A 228 -6.93 12.26 3.84
C VAL A 228 -7.84 12.20 5.06
#